data_AF-A0A1W9HHT4-F1
#
_entry.id   AF-A0A1W9HHT4-F1
#
_cell.length_a   1.000
_cell.length_b   1.000
_cell.length_c   1.000
_cell.angle_alpha   90.00
_cell.angle_beta   90.00
_cell.angle_gamma   90.00
#
_symmetry.space_group_name_H-M   'P 1'
#
loop_
_entity.id
_entity.type
_entity.pdbx_description
1 polymer ?
#
loop_
_entity_poly.entity_id
_entity_poly.type
_entity_poly.pdbx_seq_one_letter_code
_entity_poly.pdbx_strand_id
1 'polypeptide(L)'
;MREALKQLPIVPFEIPDGVTFVKVDSSTGLLEADQDGEGQPGTVELFAKGSEPTQAVQRRLDPTDFYKLDQIPEGQPTGDAEP
;
A
#
# COMPACT_ATOMS: atom_id res chain seq x y z
N MET A 1 -16.00 -32.15 -3.97
CA MET A 1 -15.60 -30.98 -3.16
C MET A 1 -16.79 -30.29 -2.51
N ARG A 2 -17.77 -29.70 -3.23
CA ARG A 2 -18.91 -28.96 -2.62
C ARG A 2 -19.70 -29.73 -1.54
N GLU A 3 -20.03 -31.00 -1.77
CA GLU A 3 -20.80 -31.77 -0.78
C GLU A 3 -19.96 -32.28 0.38
N ALA A 4 -18.70 -32.64 0.13
CA ALA A 4 -17.76 -33.12 1.15
C ALA A 4 -17.36 -32.03 2.17
N LEU A 5 -17.33 -30.76 1.77
CA LEU A 5 -16.97 -29.64 2.63
C LEU A 5 -18.12 -29.14 3.51
N LYS A 6 -19.38 -29.53 3.26
CA LYS A 6 -20.55 -29.07 4.05
C LYS A 6 -20.49 -29.46 5.53
N GLN A 7 -19.81 -30.56 5.82
CA GLN A 7 -19.71 -31.14 7.16
C GLN A 7 -18.40 -30.73 7.87
N LEU A 8 -17.47 -30.10 7.15
CA LEU A 8 -16.18 -29.71 7.69
C LEU A 8 -16.29 -28.29 8.27
N PRO A 9 -15.79 -28.06 9.49
CA PRO A 9 -15.72 -26.72 10.05
C PRO A 9 -14.76 -25.87 9.21
N ILE A 10 -15.04 -24.57 9.13
CA ILE A 10 -14.10 -23.60 8.58
C ILE A 10 -12.96 -23.47 9.59
N VAL A 11 -11.77 -23.90 9.21
CA VAL A 11 -10.55 -23.73 10.01
C VAL A 11 -9.84 -22.47 9.49
N PRO A 12 -9.59 -21.45 10.33
CA PRO A 12 -8.81 -20.29 9.94
C PRO A 12 -7.40 -20.70 9.52
N PHE A 13 -6.88 -20.05 8.48
CA PHE A 13 -5.49 -20.23 8.08
C PHE A 13 -4.59 -19.37 8.97
N GLU A 14 -3.67 -20.00 9.69
CA GLU A 14 -2.65 -19.30 10.47
C GLU A 14 -1.53 -18.83 9.55
N ILE A 15 -1.11 -17.57 9.73
CA ILE A 15 -0.02 -16.97 8.97
C ILE A 15 1.31 -17.56 9.47
N PRO A 16 2.08 -18.28 8.63
CA PRO A 16 3.33 -18.90 9.07
C PRO A 16 4.40 -17.86 9.42
N ASP A 17 5.37 -18.24 10.26
CA ASP A 17 6.56 -17.45 10.48
C ASP A 17 7.35 -17.23 9.18
N GLY A 18 7.98 -16.06 9.06
CA GLY A 18 8.83 -15.75 7.92
C GLY A 18 8.07 -15.33 6.67
N VAL A 19 6.83 -14.87 6.79
CA VAL A 19 6.10 -14.17 5.71
C VAL A 19 6.02 -12.67 5.95
N THR A 20 5.95 -11.91 4.88
CA THR A 20 5.81 -10.45 4.87
C THR A 20 4.59 -10.05 4.05
N PHE A 21 3.93 -8.97 4.47
CA PHE A 21 2.80 -8.39 3.75
C PHE A 21 3.31 -7.19 2.96
N VAL A 22 3.12 -7.22 1.64
CA VAL A 22 3.66 -6.22 0.74
C VAL A 22 2.55 -5.71 -0.16
N LYS A 23 2.46 -4.39 -0.30
CA LYS A 23 1.51 -3.77 -1.22
C LYS A 23 2.13 -3.70 -2.61
N VAL A 24 1.48 -4.34 -3.57
CA VAL A 24 1.97 -4.46 -4.95
C VAL A 24 0.91 -4.01 -5.94
N ASP A 25 1.37 -3.50 -7.08
CA ASP A 25 0.51 -3.20 -8.21
C ASP A 25 0.01 -4.51 -8.83
N SER A 26 -1.30 -4.68 -8.90
CA SER A 26 -1.94 -5.93 -9.33
C SER A 26 -1.65 -6.31 -10.79
N SER A 27 -1.18 -5.37 -11.62
CA SER A 27 -0.89 -5.59 -13.03
C SER A 27 0.58 -5.95 -13.28
N THR A 28 1.49 -5.49 -12.42
CA THR A 28 2.95 -5.63 -12.60
C THR A 28 3.62 -6.50 -11.53
N GLY A 29 3.01 -6.68 -10.37
CA GLY A 29 3.60 -7.39 -9.22
C GLY A 29 4.77 -6.65 -8.56
N LEU A 30 5.00 -5.39 -8.93
CA LEU A 30 6.03 -4.52 -8.35
C LEU A 30 5.49 -3.78 -7.13
N LEU A 31 6.38 -3.24 -6.30
CA LEU A 31 5.98 -2.41 -5.17
C LEU A 31 5.14 -1.23 -5.65
N GLU A 32 4.03 -1.00 -4.97
CA GLU A 32 3.29 0.26 -5.12
C GLU A 32 4.18 1.43 -4.71
N ALA A 33 4.13 2.52 -5.48
CA ALA A 33 4.77 3.75 -5.08
C ALA A 33 3.86 4.45 -4.05
N ASP A 34 4.36 4.68 -2.83
CA ASP A 34 3.62 5.36 -1.75
C ASP A 34 3.12 6.74 -2.20
N GLN A 35 1.85 6.82 -2.60
CA GLN A 35 1.16 8.07 -2.85
C GLN A 35 -0.30 7.99 -2.41
N ASP A 36 -0.68 8.96 -1.59
CA ASP A 36 -2.04 9.26 -1.13
C ASP A 36 -2.93 9.88 -2.24
N GLY A 37 -2.85 9.38 -3.47
CA GLY A 37 -3.55 9.98 -4.61
C GLY A 37 -3.82 9.04 -5.76
N GLU A 38 -5.11 8.75 -5.97
CA GLU A 38 -5.81 8.36 -7.21
C GLU A 38 -5.19 7.27 -8.13
N GLY A 39 -4.16 6.55 -7.69
CA GLY A 39 -3.69 5.32 -8.32
C GLY A 39 -4.67 4.17 -8.10
N GLN A 40 -4.62 3.15 -8.97
CA GLN A 40 -5.34 1.91 -8.70
C GLN A 40 -4.93 1.39 -7.31
N PRO A 41 -5.88 0.95 -6.47
CA PRO A 41 -5.53 0.45 -5.17
C PRO A 41 -4.70 -0.82 -5.35
N GLY A 42 -3.40 -0.73 -5.08
CA GLY A 42 -2.54 -1.91 -5.03
C GLY A 42 -3.08 -2.95 -4.05
N THR A 43 -2.80 -4.22 -4.34
CA THR A 43 -3.26 -5.35 -3.53
C THR A 43 -2.20 -5.72 -2.50
N VAL A 44 -2.62 -6.13 -1.31
CA VAL A 44 -1.71 -6.70 -0.31
C VAL A 44 -1.51 -8.17 -0.63
N GLU A 45 -0.27 -8.55 -0.88
CA GLU A 45 0.14 -9.93 -1.14
C GLU A 45 1.15 -10.41 -0.09
N LEU A 46 1.23 -11.73 0.08
CA LEU A 46 2.12 -12.38 1.03
C LEU A 46 3.35 -12.91 0.30
N PHE A 47 4.53 -12.58 0.82
CA PHE A 47 5.81 -13.07 0.32
C PHE A 47 6.55 -13.81 1.42
N ALA A 48 7.40 -14.77 1.05
CA ALA A 48 8.39 -15.27 1.99
C ALA A 48 9.41 -14.15 2.25
N LYS A 49 9.89 -14.04 3.49
CA LYS A 49 10.85 -13.01 3.88
C LYS A 49 12.11 -13.10 3.01
N GLY A 50 12.44 -12.01 2.32
CA GLY A 50 13.56 -11.91 1.39
C GLY A 50 13.19 -12.24 -0.06
N SER A 51 11.94 -12.62 -0.35
CA SER A 51 11.43 -12.82 -1.71
C SER A 51 10.47 -11.72 -2.16
N GLU A 52 10.25 -10.69 -1.34
CA GLU A 52 9.44 -9.54 -1.72
C GLU A 52 10.04 -8.79 -2.92
N PRO A 53 9.19 -8.22 -3.80
CA PRO A 53 9.66 -7.31 -4.83
C PRO A 53 10.37 -6.13 -4.18
N THR A 54 11.53 -5.75 -4.73
CA THR A 54 12.32 -4.60 -4.24
C THR A 54 12.21 -3.39 -5.15
N GLN A 55 11.68 -3.57 -6.36
CA GLN A 55 11.49 -2.51 -7.33
C GLN A 55 10.06 -1.97 -7.24
N ALA A 56 9.94 -0.65 -7.23
CA ALA A 56 8.65 0.02 -7.30
C ALA A 56 8.27 0.39 -8.73
N VAL A 57 6.96 0.45 -8.99
CA VAL A 57 6.43 1.00 -10.24
C VAL A 57 6.91 2.44 -10.39
N GLN A 58 7.53 2.74 -11.52
CA GLN A 58 7.95 4.11 -11.85
C GLN A 58 6.70 4.97 -12.02
N ARG A 59 6.56 5.99 -11.16
CA ARG A 59 5.49 6.98 -11.28
C ARG A 59 5.59 7.70 -12.62
N ARG A 60 4.48 7.81 -13.33
CA ARG A 60 4.33 8.80 -14.38
C ARG A 60 4.11 10.17 -13.71
N LEU A 61 5.13 11.02 -13.72
CA LEU A 61 5.02 12.39 -13.23
C LEU A 61 4.03 13.16 -14.10
N ASP A 62 2.92 13.62 -13.51
CA ASP A 62 2.02 14.55 -14.19
C ASP A 62 2.56 15.97 -14.00
N PRO A 63 2.67 16.80 -15.05
CA PRO A 63 3.09 18.19 -14.92
C PRO A 63 2.29 18.99 -13.87
N THR A 64 1.03 18.61 -13.66
CA THR A 64 0.11 19.24 -12.71
C THR A 64 0.42 18.89 -11.26
N ASP A 65 1.24 17.86 -11.00
CA ASP A 65 1.67 17.48 -9.66
C ASP A 65 2.51 18.57 -8.98
N PHE A 66 3.14 19.47 -9.76
CA PHE A 66 3.84 20.64 -9.24
C PHE A 66 2.93 21.51 -8.36
N TYR A 67 1.67 21.71 -8.75
CA TYR A 67 0.73 22.53 -8.00
C TYR A 67 0.30 21.92 -6.66
N LYS A 68 0.54 20.62 -6.43
CA LYS A 68 0.27 19.97 -5.14
C LYS A 68 1.33 20.33 -4.09
N LEU A 69 2.57 20.64 -4.49
CA LEU A 69 3.63 21.05 -3.57
C LEU A 69 3.40 22.46 -3.02
N ASP A 70 2.81 23.35 -3.82
CA ASP A 70 2.47 24.72 -3.42
C ASP A 70 1.22 24.77 -2.51
N GLN A 71 0.47 23.68 -2.37
CA GLN A 71 -0.59 23.53 -1.37
C GLN A 71 0.01 23.23 0.00
N ILE A 72 0.82 24.17 0.51
CA ILE A 72 1.20 24.19 1.92
C ILE A 72 -0.09 24.46 2.69
N PRO A 73 -0.51 23.61 3.66
CA PRO A 73 -1.70 23.89 4.44
C PRO A 73 -1.45 25.18 5.24
N GLU A 74 -2.09 26.28 4.84
CA GLU A 74 -2.16 27.50 5.65
C GLU A 74 -2.98 27.18 6.90
N GLY A 75 -2.32 26.74 7.97
CA GLY A 75 -3.04 26.30 9.16
C GLY A 75 -2.23 25.66 10.28
N GLN A 76 -1.03 26.16 10.59
CA GLN A 76 -0.50 26.06 11.95
C GLN A 76 -0.31 27.47 12.50
N PRO A 77 -1.12 27.92 13.47
CA PRO A 77 -0.82 29.15 14.17
C PRO A 77 0.44 28.94 15.02
N THR A 78 1.58 29.41 14.54
CA THR A 78 2.73 29.72 15.39
C THR A 78 2.29 30.82 16.34
N GLY A 79 1.88 30.41 17.54
CA GLY A 79 1.65 31.31 18.66
C GLY A 79 2.97 31.84 19.18
N ASP A 80 3.59 32.75 18.43
CA ASP A 80 4.55 33.71 18.98
C ASP A 80 3.76 34.97 19.35
N ALA A 81 3.57 35.16 20.66
CA ALA A 81 3.16 36.42 21.24
C ALA A 81 4.14 36.78 22.36
N GLU A 82 5.21 37.47 21.98
CA GLU A 82 5.93 38.43 22.83
C GLU A 82 4.99 39.62 23.17
N PRO A 83 5.15 40.29 24.32
CA PRO A 83 6.33 41.14 24.61
C PRO A 83 7.00 40.93 25.97
#